data_AF-A0A949KXX5-F1
#
_entry.id   AF-A0A949KXX5-F1
#
_cell.length_a   1.000
_cell.length_b   1.000
_cell.length_c   1.000
_cell.angle_alpha   90.00
_cell.angle_beta   90.00
_cell.angle_gamma   90.00
#
_symmetry.space_group_name_H-M   'P 1'
#
loop_
_entity.id
_entity.type
_entity.pdbx_description
1 polymer ?
#
loop_
_entity_poly.entity_id
_entity_poly.type
_entity_poly.pdbx_seq_one_letter_code
_entity_poly.pdbx_strand_id
1 'polypeptide(L)'
;MNTVRFVSSDPTNFDCFDITSACEEVFMALSDLQKLFVVSTATQMWQQDLLMNAYFQGSAVGANLRNMLLGHQPVKPLTSPFDEAITGRLRSDSAAIRRAGKNVQEASSMVGVAAGAVDAIKSVLKEMQSLAQQIKDGDLTYSADVANQYNSLRDSIKPIIEGTYHNGIALLDKNQWGTDQISGDGKVYIQSLLGTRAAGGGFDVVFHELDKAGLAALAGANLGNVPAGSLQAELDKVSAYVGNMENLQDIYSKRASGLQYQAAALDSQADLLDRAVDARRQTPALSLEEILIRLLLRQTGTLVDETS
;
A
#
# COMPACT_ATOMS: atom_id res chain seq x y z
N MET A 1 -25.36 -49.26 -14.06
CA MET A 1 -25.76 -48.10 -14.89
C MET A 1 -24.51 -47.29 -15.23
N ASN A 2 -23.91 -47.50 -16.40
CA ASN A 2 -23.69 -46.43 -17.38
C ASN A 2 -23.23 -47.07 -18.69
N THR A 3 -24.02 -46.86 -19.72
CA THR A 3 -23.84 -47.27 -21.11
C THR A 3 -22.74 -46.46 -21.79
N VAL A 4 -21.86 -47.12 -22.54
CA VAL A 4 -21.10 -46.48 -23.62
C VAL A 4 -21.65 -47.03 -24.94
N ARG A 5 -22.39 -46.16 -25.65
CA ARG A 5 -22.77 -46.34 -27.06
C ARG A 5 -21.59 -45.91 -27.93
N PHE A 6 -21.24 -46.72 -28.92
CA PHE A 6 -20.50 -46.25 -30.08
C PHE A 6 -21.50 -45.93 -31.19
N VAL A 7 -21.46 -44.68 -31.68
CA VAL A 7 -22.15 -44.21 -32.89
C VAL A 7 -21.12 -43.56 -33.79
N SER A 8 -20.89 -44.14 -34.97
CA SER A 8 -20.68 -43.50 -36.29
C SER A 8 -20.19 -44.59 -37.27
N SER A 9 -20.52 -44.65 -38.56
CA SER A 9 -21.49 -43.97 -39.42
C SER A 9 -21.29 -44.56 -40.84
N ASP A 10 -22.25 -45.37 -41.30
CA ASP A 10 -22.55 -45.76 -42.70
C ASP A 10 -21.43 -46.38 -43.59
N PRO A 11 -21.81 -47.08 -44.69
CA PRO A 11 -21.30 -48.40 -44.99
C PRO A 11 -20.71 -48.41 -46.41
N THR A 12 -20.50 -49.59 -46.97
CA THR A 12 -19.97 -49.84 -48.31
C THR A 12 -18.45 -49.71 -48.39
N ASN A 13 -17.85 -50.90 -48.42
CA ASN A 13 -16.54 -51.20 -48.94
C ASN A 13 -15.38 -51.13 -47.94
N PHE A 14 -15.10 -52.26 -47.27
CA PHE A 14 -13.74 -52.76 -47.19
C PHE A 14 -13.77 -54.29 -47.22
N ASP A 15 -13.05 -54.82 -48.20
CA ASP A 15 -12.82 -56.22 -48.47
C ASP A 15 -12.42 -57.01 -47.22
N CYS A 16 -12.96 -58.21 -47.10
CA CYS A 16 -12.52 -59.22 -46.15
C CYS A 16 -11.06 -59.59 -46.45
N PHE A 17 -10.11 -58.97 -45.76
CA PHE A 17 -8.79 -59.58 -45.62
C PHE A 17 -8.89 -60.60 -44.48
N ASP A 18 -8.98 -61.85 -44.90
CA ASP A 18 -9.15 -63.05 -44.09
C ASP A 18 -7.94 -63.25 -43.13
N ILE A 19 -7.99 -62.66 -41.94
CA ILE A 19 -7.00 -62.93 -40.87
C ILE A 19 -7.38 -64.22 -40.11
N THR A 20 -8.59 -64.74 -40.31
CA THR A 20 -9.06 -66.01 -39.75
C THR A 20 -8.25 -67.22 -40.24
N SER A 21 -7.64 -67.11 -41.43
CA SER A 21 -6.85 -68.20 -42.03
C SER A 21 -5.48 -68.42 -41.36
N ALA A 22 -4.84 -67.37 -40.82
CA ALA A 22 -3.47 -67.48 -40.28
C ALA A 22 -3.40 -67.84 -38.79
N CYS A 23 -4.46 -67.57 -38.01
CA CYS A 23 -4.49 -67.93 -36.58
C CYS A 23 -4.87 -69.40 -36.34
N GLU A 24 -5.56 -70.04 -37.27
CA GLU A 24 -6.05 -71.42 -37.10
C GLU A 24 -4.96 -72.46 -37.41
N GLU A 25 -4.01 -72.16 -38.31
CA GLU A 25 -2.91 -73.09 -38.63
C GLU A 25 -1.85 -73.19 -37.52
N VAL A 26 -1.56 -72.11 -36.78
CA VAL A 26 -0.59 -72.18 -35.66
C VAL A 26 -1.24 -72.81 -34.41
N PHE A 27 -2.56 -72.67 -34.25
CA PHE A 27 -3.28 -73.25 -33.11
C PHE A 27 -3.53 -74.76 -33.27
N MET A 28 -3.49 -75.33 -34.49
CA MET A 28 -3.65 -76.77 -34.73
C MET A 28 -2.37 -77.61 -34.71
N ALA A 29 -1.18 -77.01 -34.55
CA ALA A 29 0.11 -77.73 -34.54
C ALA A 29 0.76 -77.90 -33.15
N LEU A 30 0.02 -77.68 -32.05
CA LEU A 30 0.50 -77.84 -30.68
C LEU A 30 -0.33 -78.88 -29.94
N SER A 31 0.34 -79.88 -29.37
CA SER A 31 -0.31 -80.87 -28.49
C SER A 31 -0.98 -80.17 -27.30
N ASP A 32 -2.11 -80.70 -26.82
CA ASP A 32 -2.91 -80.07 -25.75
C ASP A 32 -2.09 -79.72 -24.49
N LEU A 33 -1.01 -80.44 -24.23
CA LEU A 33 -0.06 -80.16 -23.15
C LEU A 33 0.72 -78.85 -23.35
N GLN A 34 1.13 -78.55 -24.59
CA GLN A 34 1.88 -77.32 -24.91
C GLN A 34 0.96 -76.10 -24.86
N LYS A 35 -0.31 -76.24 -25.25
CA LYS A 35 -1.33 -75.18 -25.08
C LYS A 35 -1.57 -74.87 -23.61
N LEU A 36 -1.71 -75.90 -22.78
CA LEU A 36 -1.89 -75.73 -21.33
C LEU A 36 -0.67 -75.06 -20.69
N PHE A 37 0.55 -75.43 -21.11
CA PHE A 37 1.78 -74.81 -20.62
C PHE A 37 1.85 -73.33 -20.99
N VAL A 38 1.64 -72.97 -22.26
CA VAL A 38 1.67 -71.56 -22.71
C VAL A 38 0.62 -70.71 -21.99
N VAL A 39 -0.61 -71.22 -21.84
CA VAL A 39 -1.67 -70.52 -21.10
C VAL A 39 -1.30 -70.38 -19.61
N SER A 40 -0.76 -71.42 -18.98
CA SER A 40 -0.36 -71.35 -17.57
C SER A 40 0.77 -70.35 -17.32
N THR A 41 1.79 -70.35 -18.17
CA THR A 41 2.94 -69.45 -18.08
C THR A 41 2.50 -68.00 -18.34
N ALA A 42 1.60 -67.78 -19.31
CA ALA A 42 1.02 -66.47 -19.56
C ALA A 42 0.20 -65.97 -18.36
N THR A 43 -0.63 -66.82 -17.75
CA THR A 43 -1.38 -66.44 -16.54
C THR A 43 -0.46 -66.14 -15.35
N GLN A 44 0.66 -66.85 -15.22
CA GLN A 44 1.63 -66.62 -14.15
C GLN A 44 2.37 -65.28 -14.34
N MET A 45 2.77 -64.94 -15.57
CA MET A 45 3.37 -63.64 -15.89
C MET A 45 2.40 -62.49 -15.66
N TRP A 46 1.14 -62.64 -16.06
CA TRP A 46 0.10 -61.66 -15.81
C TRP A 46 -0.18 -61.47 -14.31
N GLN A 47 -0.19 -62.55 -13.53
CA GLN A 47 -0.35 -62.46 -12.08
C GLN A 47 0.84 -61.73 -11.43
N GLN A 48 2.06 -62.00 -11.89
CA GLN A 48 3.25 -61.31 -11.39
C GLN A 48 3.23 -59.81 -11.75
N ASP A 49 2.83 -59.44 -12.96
CA ASP A 49 2.77 -58.04 -13.40
C ASP A 49 1.65 -57.27 -12.68
N LEU A 50 0.50 -57.92 -12.48
CA LEU A 50 -0.61 -57.34 -11.72
C LEU A 50 -0.25 -57.17 -10.23
N LEU A 51 0.50 -58.11 -9.64
CA LEU A 51 1.03 -57.98 -8.29
C LEU A 51 2.09 -56.88 -8.19
N MET A 52 3.01 -56.77 -9.15
CA MET A 52 4.02 -55.71 -9.22
C MET A 52 3.36 -54.33 -9.33
N ASN A 53 2.38 -54.19 -10.22
CA ASN A 53 1.64 -52.96 -10.42
C ASN A 53 0.82 -52.57 -9.17
N ALA A 54 0.11 -53.51 -8.56
CA ALA A 54 -0.62 -53.29 -7.32
C ALA A 54 0.29 -52.88 -6.14
N TYR A 55 1.47 -53.51 -6.02
CA TYR A 55 2.42 -53.18 -4.94
C TYR A 55 3.18 -51.88 -5.17
N PHE A 56 3.55 -51.54 -6.40
CA PHE A 56 4.41 -50.38 -6.66
C PHE A 56 3.65 -49.13 -7.15
N GLN A 57 2.61 -49.30 -7.96
CA GLN A 57 1.86 -48.15 -8.50
C GLN A 57 0.65 -47.80 -7.63
N GLY A 58 0.00 -48.80 -7.03
CA GLY A 58 -1.24 -48.63 -6.24
C GLY A 58 -1.06 -48.53 -4.73
N SER A 59 0.09 -48.92 -4.17
CA SER A 59 0.27 -48.91 -2.70
C SER A 59 0.76 -47.55 -2.18
N ALA A 60 0.31 -47.19 -0.97
CA ALA A 60 0.79 -46.01 -0.25
C ALA A 60 2.31 -46.05 -0.02
N VAL A 61 2.91 -47.23 0.02
CA VAL A 61 4.37 -47.43 0.15
C VAL A 61 5.08 -47.07 -1.15
N GLY A 62 4.58 -47.51 -2.30
CA GLY A 62 5.14 -47.17 -3.61
C GLY A 62 4.94 -45.70 -3.99
N ALA A 63 3.85 -45.07 -3.52
CA ALA A 63 3.65 -43.63 -3.62
C ALA A 63 4.61 -42.85 -2.72
N ASN A 64 4.78 -43.25 -1.46
CA ASN A 64 5.73 -42.62 -0.53
C ASN A 64 7.19 -42.79 -0.99
N LEU A 65 7.58 -43.96 -1.47
CA LEU A 65 8.94 -44.20 -1.96
C LEU A 65 9.23 -43.40 -3.24
N ARG A 66 8.26 -43.28 -4.18
CA ARG A 66 8.39 -42.36 -5.33
C ARG A 66 8.50 -40.90 -4.91
N ASN A 67 7.71 -40.47 -3.93
CA ASN A 67 7.81 -39.12 -3.38
C ASN A 67 9.14 -38.89 -2.64
N MET A 68 9.75 -39.93 -2.07
CA MET A 68 11.04 -39.84 -1.39
C MET A 68 12.24 -39.95 -2.34
N LEU A 69 12.11 -40.68 -3.45
CA LEU A 69 13.15 -40.90 -4.46
C LEU A 69 13.15 -39.82 -5.57
N LEU A 70 11.97 -39.26 -5.89
CA LEU A 70 11.78 -38.33 -7.01
C LEU A 70 11.16 -37.00 -6.59
N GLY A 71 10.53 -36.94 -5.42
CA GLY A 71 10.10 -35.68 -4.85
C GLY A 71 11.34 -34.93 -4.39
N HIS A 72 11.60 -33.78 -5.01
CA HIS A 72 12.34 -32.72 -4.34
C HIS A 72 11.71 -32.61 -2.96
N GLN A 73 12.42 -32.97 -1.89
CA GLN A 73 11.91 -32.72 -0.53
C GLN A 73 11.42 -31.29 -0.58
N PRO A 74 10.17 -30.99 -0.19
CA PRO A 74 9.88 -29.66 0.23
C PRO A 74 10.71 -29.53 1.51
N VAL A 75 11.99 -29.16 1.36
CA VAL A 75 12.63 -28.25 2.27
C VAL A 75 11.75 -27.00 2.20
N LYS A 76 10.58 -27.09 2.87
CA LYS A 76 10.10 -26.00 3.68
C LYS A 76 11.35 -25.64 4.46
N PRO A 77 12.03 -24.52 4.15
CA PRO A 77 13.11 -24.11 5.02
C PRO A 77 12.52 -24.19 6.41
N LEU A 78 13.19 -24.90 7.32
CA LEU A 78 12.86 -24.83 8.74
C LEU A 78 13.20 -23.40 9.16
N THR A 79 12.46 -22.40 8.67
CA THR A 79 12.34 -21.13 9.33
C THR A 79 11.70 -21.49 10.65
N SER A 80 12.45 -21.25 11.72
CA SER A 80 11.95 -21.45 13.07
C SER A 80 10.57 -20.77 13.15
N PRO A 81 9.53 -21.39 13.71
CA PRO A 81 8.22 -20.75 13.87
C PRO A 81 8.33 -19.41 14.60
N PHE A 82 9.39 -19.22 15.41
CA PHE A 82 9.74 -17.95 16.02
C PHE A 82 10.26 -16.91 15.01
N ASP A 83 11.12 -17.29 14.06
CA ASP A 83 11.62 -16.38 13.03
C ASP A 83 10.53 -15.98 12.03
N GLU A 84 9.63 -16.90 11.67
CA GLU A 84 8.46 -16.55 10.86
C GLU A 84 7.51 -15.61 11.63
N ALA A 85 7.28 -15.88 12.93
CA ALA A 85 6.47 -14.99 13.76
C ALA A 85 7.10 -13.59 13.91
N ILE A 86 8.43 -13.50 14.09
CA ILE A 86 9.12 -12.21 14.20
C ILE A 86 9.13 -11.48 12.86
N THR A 87 9.47 -12.15 11.75
CA THR A 87 9.45 -11.50 10.43
C THR A 87 8.03 -11.13 10.01
N GLY A 88 7.01 -11.89 10.40
CA GLY A 88 5.60 -11.54 10.26
C GLY A 88 5.22 -10.26 11.01
N ARG A 89 5.66 -10.12 12.27
CA ARG A 89 5.48 -8.88 13.04
C ARG A 89 6.19 -7.70 12.40
N LEU A 90 7.46 -7.85 12.00
CA LEU A 90 8.22 -6.79 11.35
C LEU A 90 7.57 -6.32 10.03
N ARG A 91 7.01 -7.24 9.22
CA ARG A 91 6.23 -6.89 8.02
C ARG A 91 4.95 -6.14 8.37
N SER A 92 4.24 -6.56 9.42
CA SER A 92 3.04 -5.88 9.91
C SER A 92 3.37 -4.46 10.38
N ASP A 93 4.44 -4.30 11.16
CA ASP A 93 4.91 -3.02 11.69
C ASP A 93 5.37 -2.11 10.55
N SER A 94 6.15 -2.63 9.60
CA SER A 94 6.53 -1.90 8.37
C SER A 94 5.31 -1.39 7.61
N ALA A 95 4.33 -2.26 7.35
CA ALA A 95 3.10 -1.88 6.66
C ALA A 95 2.31 -0.82 7.43
N ALA A 96 2.26 -0.90 8.76
CA ALA A 96 1.60 0.07 9.61
C ALA A 96 2.33 1.43 9.61
N ILE A 97 3.65 1.44 9.69
CA ILE A 97 4.48 2.64 9.62
C ILE A 97 4.35 3.32 8.25
N ARG A 98 4.31 2.57 7.15
CA ARG A 98 4.05 3.15 5.80
C ARG A 98 2.69 3.82 5.72
N ARG A 99 1.65 3.24 6.34
CA ARG A 99 0.33 3.89 6.41
C ARG A 99 0.38 5.17 7.23
N ALA A 100 1.08 5.15 8.36
CA ALA A 100 1.33 6.36 9.14
C ALA A 100 2.08 7.44 8.34
N GLY A 101 3.14 7.07 7.62
CA GLY A 101 3.88 7.97 6.73
C GLY A 101 2.97 8.62 5.70
N LYS A 102 2.10 7.83 5.05
CA LYS A 102 1.07 8.35 4.13
C LYS A 102 0.08 9.30 4.81
N ASN A 103 -0.39 8.98 6.00
CA ASN A 103 -1.31 9.86 6.74
C ASN A 103 -0.64 11.20 7.11
N VAL A 104 0.63 11.16 7.52
CA VAL A 104 1.42 12.36 7.82
C VAL A 104 1.69 13.18 6.55
N GLN A 105 1.97 12.51 5.43
CA GLN A 105 2.13 13.17 4.13
C GLN A 105 0.84 13.85 3.67
N GLU A 106 -0.30 13.19 3.86
CA GLU A 106 -1.61 13.76 3.59
C GLU A 106 -1.89 14.98 4.48
N ALA A 107 -1.50 14.91 5.74
CA ALA A 107 -1.56 16.06 6.65
C ALA A 107 -0.67 17.22 6.17
N SER A 108 0.52 16.94 5.63
CA SER A 108 1.34 17.98 5.01
C SER A 108 0.65 18.61 3.80
N SER A 109 0.01 17.80 2.95
CA SER A 109 -0.75 18.29 1.79
C SER A 109 -1.86 19.23 2.23
N MET A 110 -2.64 18.79 3.21
CA MET A 110 -3.73 19.56 3.82
C MET A 110 -3.25 20.91 4.38
N VAL A 111 -2.14 20.93 5.13
CA VAL A 111 -1.56 22.17 5.65
C VAL A 111 -1.00 23.04 4.53
N GLY A 112 -0.44 22.44 3.46
CA GLY A 112 0.02 23.16 2.28
C GLY A 112 -1.11 23.89 1.54
N VAL A 113 -2.29 23.26 1.41
CA VAL A 113 -3.49 23.90 0.86
C VAL A 113 -3.92 25.10 1.71
N ALA A 114 -3.93 24.96 3.04
CA ALA A 114 -4.22 26.08 3.94
C ALA A 114 -3.19 27.21 3.81
N ALA A 115 -1.89 26.89 3.72
CA ALA A 115 -0.83 27.87 3.53
C ALA A 115 -1.00 28.67 2.23
N GLY A 116 -1.34 28.00 1.12
CA GLY A 116 -1.59 28.65 -0.17
C GLY A 116 -2.82 29.55 -0.15
N ALA A 117 -3.90 29.12 0.51
CA ALA A 117 -5.09 29.94 0.66
C ALA A 117 -4.82 31.20 1.50
N VAL A 118 -4.07 31.08 2.61
CA VAL A 118 -3.67 32.23 3.43
C VAL A 118 -2.77 33.20 2.65
N ASP A 119 -1.87 32.70 1.80
CA ASP A 119 -1.03 33.54 0.95
C ASP A 119 -1.85 34.32 -0.11
N ALA A 120 -2.88 33.69 -0.69
CA ALA A 120 -3.82 34.36 -1.57
C ALA A 120 -4.58 35.48 -0.85
N ILE A 121 -5.09 35.21 0.35
CA ILE A 121 -5.79 36.21 1.17
C ILE A 121 -4.87 37.37 1.54
N LYS A 122 -3.63 37.07 1.96
CA LYS A 122 -2.60 38.07 2.24
C LYS A 122 -2.35 38.97 1.03
N SER A 123 -2.30 38.41 -0.18
CA SER A 123 -2.08 39.18 -1.41
C SER A 123 -3.22 40.17 -1.66
N VAL A 124 -4.47 39.72 -1.52
CA VAL A 124 -5.65 40.61 -1.62
C VAL A 124 -5.61 41.71 -0.55
N LEU A 125 -5.24 41.39 0.69
CA LEU A 125 -5.10 42.37 1.76
C LEU A 125 -3.97 43.38 1.49
N LYS A 126 -2.87 42.98 0.85
CA LYS A 126 -1.80 43.89 0.41
C LYS A 126 -2.27 44.82 -0.71
N GLU A 127 -3.11 44.35 -1.62
CA GLU A 127 -3.75 45.22 -2.62
C GLU A 127 -4.67 46.25 -1.97
N MET A 128 -5.48 45.84 -0.98
CA MET A 128 -6.30 46.75 -0.19
C MET A 128 -5.45 47.78 0.56
N GLN A 129 -4.34 47.34 1.17
CA GLN A 129 -3.39 48.22 1.86
C GLN A 129 -2.78 49.24 0.91
N SER A 130 -2.36 48.80 -0.29
CA SER A 130 -1.79 49.66 -1.33
C SER A 130 -2.78 50.73 -1.77
N LEU A 131 -4.04 50.36 -2.00
CA LEU A 131 -5.10 51.30 -2.39
C LEU A 131 -5.34 52.34 -1.29
N ALA A 132 -5.42 51.92 -0.03
CA ALA A 132 -5.58 52.84 1.10
C ALA A 132 -4.34 53.76 1.27
N GLN A 133 -3.14 53.24 1.04
CA GLN A 133 -1.89 53.99 1.14
C GLN A 133 -1.78 55.05 0.03
N GLN A 134 -2.17 54.73 -1.21
CA GLN A 134 -2.22 55.70 -2.31
C GLN A 134 -3.18 56.87 -2.03
N ILE A 135 -4.29 56.62 -1.33
CA ILE A 135 -5.20 57.70 -0.89
C ILE A 135 -4.54 58.56 0.19
N LYS A 136 -3.83 57.93 1.13
CA LYS A 136 -3.12 58.64 2.20
C LYS A 136 -2.00 59.52 1.67
N ASP A 137 -1.26 59.05 0.68
CA ASP A 137 -0.15 59.79 0.06
C ASP A 137 -0.64 60.87 -0.92
N GLY A 138 -1.92 60.86 -1.28
CA GLY A 138 -2.56 61.82 -2.18
C GLY A 138 -2.43 61.46 -3.66
N ASP A 139 -1.83 60.32 -3.99
CA ASP A 139 -1.68 59.80 -5.35
C ASP A 139 -3.01 59.34 -5.94
N LEU A 140 -3.96 58.96 -5.09
CA LEU A 140 -5.32 58.57 -5.47
C LEU A 140 -6.36 59.41 -4.73
N THR A 141 -7.30 60.00 -5.45
CA THR A 141 -8.41 60.73 -4.82
C THR A 141 -9.50 59.76 -4.37
N TYR A 142 -9.96 59.90 -3.13
CA TYR A 142 -11.11 59.15 -2.65
C TYR A 142 -12.35 59.42 -3.51
N SER A 143 -13.03 58.35 -3.91
CA SER A 143 -14.32 58.39 -4.60
C SER A 143 -15.19 57.19 -4.20
N ALA A 144 -16.48 57.24 -4.53
CA ALA A 144 -17.38 56.10 -4.33
C ALA A 144 -16.92 54.85 -5.09
N ASP A 145 -16.33 55.02 -6.28
CA ASP A 145 -15.82 53.91 -7.09
C ASP A 145 -14.61 53.25 -6.42
N VAL A 146 -13.70 54.05 -5.85
CA VAL A 146 -12.53 53.54 -5.10
C VAL A 146 -12.97 52.81 -3.84
N ALA A 147 -13.98 53.33 -3.13
CA ALA A 147 -14.57 52.64 -1.98
C ALA A 147 -15.21 51.29 -2.39
N ASN A 148 -15.90 51.25 -3.53
CA ASN A 148 -16.50 50.03 -4.07
C ASN A 148 -15.44 49.01 -4.50
N GLN A 149 -14.35 49.46 -5.13
CA GLN A 149 -13.21 48.59 -5.48
C GLN A 149 -12.60 47.96 -4.21
N TYR A 150 -12.37 48.76 -3.17
CA TYR A 150 -11.86 48.26 -1.89
C TYR A 150 -12.79 47.23 -1.26
N ASN A 151 -14.10 47.50 -1.25
CA ASN A 151 -15.10 46.55 -0.75
C ASN A 151 -15.14 45.26 -1.59
N SER A 152 -14.99 45.35 -2.91
CA SER A 152 -14.92 44.18 -3.79
C SER A 152 -13.70 43.32 -3.50
N LEU A 153 -12.55 43.92 -3.23
CA LEU A 153 -11.35 43.18 -2.81
C LEU A 153 -11.60 42.45 -1.49
N ARG A 154 -12.17 43.14 -0.49
CA ARG A 154 -12.55 42.50 0.79
C ARG A 154 -13.50 41.33 0.56
N ASP A 155 -14.54 41.52 -0.25
CA ASP A 155 -15.56 40.51 -0.48
C ASP A 155 -15.01 39.31 -1.28
N SER A 156 -13.96 39.51 -2.09
CA SER A 156 -13.24 38.43 -2.77
C SER A 156 -12.49 37.48 -1.84
N ILE A 157 -12.20 37.89 -0.59
CA ILE A 157 -11.56 37.02 0.40
C ILE A 157 -12.52 35.94 0.89
N LYS A 158 -13.80 36.27 1.06
CA LYS A 158 -14.82 35.34 1.57
C LYS A 158 -14.88 34.01 0.79
N PRO A 159 -14.98 33.99 -0.55
CA PRO A 159 -14.99 32.73 -1.29
C PRO A 159 -13.67 31.96 -1.21
N ILE A 160 -12.53 32.60 -0.91
CA ILE A 160 -11.27 31.89 -0.65
C ILE A 160 -11.39 31.13 0.68
N ILE A 161 -11.86 31.79 1.74
CA ILE A 161 -12.06 31.16 3.06
C ILE A 161 -13.05 30.00 2.95
N GLU A 162 -14.20 30.23 2.31
CA GLU A 162 -15.28 29.27 2.15
C GLU A 162 -14.99 28.20 1.10
N GLY A 163 -14.02 28.42 0.22
CA GLY A 163 -13.60 27.51 -0.85
C GLY A 163 -12.38 26.65 -0.51
N THR A 164 -11.74 26.86 0.64
CA THR A 164 -10.53 26.13 1.02
C THR A 164 -10.88 24.81 1.71
N TYR A 165 -10.81 23.73 0.93
CA TYR A 165 -11.05 22.36 1.41
C TYR A 165 -9.91 21.42 1.09
N HIS A 166 -9.84 20.36 1.87
CA HIS A 166 -9.03 19.19 1.57
C HIS A 166 -9.81 17.93 1.95
N ASN A 167 -10.10 17.08 0.96
CA ASN A 167 -10.91 15.87 1.13
C ASN A 167 -12.24 16.10 1.88
N GLY A 168 -12.93 17.20 1.59
CA GLY A 168 -14.20 17.57 2.22
C GLY A 168 -14.07 18.24 3.59
N ILE A 169 -12.86 18.42 4.13
CA ILE A 169 -12.62 19.13 5.38
C ILE A 169 -12.41 20.61 5.08
N ALA A 170 -13.23 21.48 5.66
CA ALA A 170 -13.06 22.93 5.59
C ALA A 170 -11.88 23.36 6.47
N LEU A 171 -10.89 24.06 5.89
CA LEU A 171 -9.64 24.34 6.60
C LEU A 171 -9.60 25.71 7.28
N LEU A 172 -10.36 26.67 6.77
CA LEU A 172 -10.29 28.08 7.22
C LEU A 172 -11.63 28.63 7.73
N ASP A 173 -12.72 27.88 7.54
CA ASP A 173 -14.07 28.30 7.88
C ASP A 173 -14.62 27.57 9.11
N LYS A 174 -14.61 28.24 10.26
CA LYS A 174 -15.14 27.70 11.52
C LYS A 174 -16.61 27.33 11.48
N ASN A 175 -17.41 27.99 10.64
CA ASN A 175 -18.84 27.67 10.55
C ASN A 175 -19.09 26.26 9.99
N GLN A 176 -18.07 25.67 9.35
CA GLN A 176 -18.09 24.32 8.80
C GLN A 176 -17.29 23.33 9.63
N TRP A 177 -16.82 23.74 10.81
CA TRP A 177 -16.14 22.86 11.77
C TRP A 177 -17.13 22.17 12.71
N GLY A 178 -16.62 21.25 13.53
CA GLY A 178 -17.45 20.44 14.43
C GLY A 178 -18.02 19.20 13.75
N THR A 179 -17.31 18.68 12.74
CA THR A 179 -17.62 17.39 12.11
C THR A 179 -16.79 16.28 12.73
N ASP A 180 -17.03 15.03 12.32
CA ASP A 180 -16.22 13.89 12.76
C ASP A 180 -14.74 14.03 12.36
N GLN A 181 -14.45 14.79 11.30
CA GLN A 181 -13.11 14.95 10.75
C GLN A 181 -12.35 16.16 11.33
N ILE A 182 -13.06 17.21 11.77
CA ILE A 182 -12.47 18.41 12.34
C ILE A 182 -13.25 18.87 13.58
N SER A 183 -12.54 19.05 14.70
CA SER A 183 -13.16 19.53 15.93
C SER A 183 -13.64 20.98 15.78
N GLY A 184 -14.54 21.42 16.67
CA GLY A 184 -14.97 22.82 16.73
C GLY A 184 -13.84 23.82 17.02
N ASP A 185 -12.69 23.34 17.51
CA ASP A 185 -11.47 24.13 17.73
C ASP A 185 -10.51 24.10 16.54
N GLY A 186 -10.92 23.54 15.39
CA GLY A 186 -10.10 23.45 14.19
C GLY A 186 -9.04 22.36 14.23
N LYS A 187 -9.20 21.34 15.08
CA LYS A 187 -8.22 20.25 15.22
C LYS A 187 -8.58 19.06 14.34
N VAL A 188 -7.66 18.65 13.48
CA VAL A 188 -7.76 17.42 12.67
C VAL A 188 -6.79 16.39 13.23
N TYR A 189 -7.30 15.22 13.59
CA TYR A 189 -6.48 14.15 14.14
C TYR A 189 -5.81 13.34 13.04
N ILE A 190 -4.49 13.23 13.10
CA ILE A 190 -3.66 12.45 12.19
C ILE A 190 -3.12 11.23 12.93
N GLN A 191 -3.51 10.05 12.46
CA GLN A 191 -2.98 8.79 12.98
C GLN A 191 -1.58 8.54 12.41
N SER A 192 -0.57 8.56 13.29
CA SER A 192 0.86 8.46 12.95
C SER A 192 1.54 7.23 13.59
N LEU A 193 0.90 6.56 14.54
CA LEU A 193 1.43 5.34 15.17
C LEU A 193 0.35 4.26 15.27
N LEU A 194 0.81 3.03 15.57
CA LEU A 194 -0.07 1.92 15.95
C LEU A 194 -0.72 2.24 17.31
N GLY A 195 -2.00 2.56 17.29
CA GLY A 195 -2.77 2.85 18.50
C GLY A 195 -4.06 3.61 18.18
N THR A 196 -5.02 3.55 19.09
CA THR A 196 -6.22 4.39 19.02
C THR A 196 -5.86 5.83 19.44
N ARG A 197 -6.72 6.80 19.12
CA ARG A 197 -6.57 8.20 19.58
C ARG A 197 -6.42 8.28 21.10
N ALA A 198 -7.16 7.46 21.85
CA ALA A 198 -7.08 7.38 23.31
C ALA A 198 -5.75 6.83 23.83
N ALA A 199 -5.04 6.04 23.02
CA ALA A 199 -3.72 5.49 23.36
C ALA A 199 -2.56 6.38 22.89
N GLY A 200 -2.83 7.57 22.34
CA GLY A 200 -1.80 8.48 21.82
C GLY A 200 -1.20 8.05 20.49
N GLY A 201 -1.93 7.27 19.67
CA GLY A 201 -1.45 6.77 18.37
C GLY A 201 -1.32 7.84 17.25
N GLY A 202 -1.26 9.12 17.58
CA GLY A 202 -1.31 10.20 16.60
C GLY A 202 -1.20 11.59 17.22
N PHE A 203 -1.42 12.61 16.41
CA PHE A 203 -1.33 14.01 16.81
C PHE A 203 -2.41 14.85 16.12
N ASP A 204 -2.68 16.03 16.66
CA ASP A 204 -3.63 16.97 16.06
C ASP A 204 -2.89 18.03 15.22
N VAL A 205 -3.37 18.24 14.00
CA VAL A 205 -3.05 19.43 13.21
C VAL A 205 -4.10 20.48 13.54
N VAL A 206 -3.64 21.63 14.03
CA VAL A 206 -4.51 22.75 14.40
C VAL A 206 -4.60 23.75 13.25
N PHE A 207 -5.81 23.99 12.78
CA PHE A 207 -6.15 25.08 11.88
C PHE A 207 -6.71 26.26 12.67
N HIS A 208 -6.40 27.46 12.20
CA HIS A 208 -6.88 28.70 12.77
C HIS A 208 -8.03 29.26 11.94
N GLU A 209 -9.08 29.70 12.63
CA GLU A 209 -10.20 30.38 11.99
C GLU A 209 -9.73 31.72 11.41
N LEU A 210 -10.29 32.07 10.26
CA LEU A 210 -10.17 33.44 9.74
C LEU A 210 -11.39 34.23 10.20
N ASP A 211 -11.13 35.31 10.94
CA ASP A 211 -12.18 36.18 11.50
C ASP A 211 -12.94 36.92 10.39
N LYS A 212 -14.03 36.31 9.91
CA LYS A 212 -14.93 36.89 8.90
C LYS A 212 -15.59 38.19 9.40
N ALA A 213 -15.85 38.31 10.71
CA ALA A 213 -16.47 39.50 11.28
C ALA A 213 -15.47 40.66 11.32
N GLY A 214 -14.22 40.36 11.68
CA GLY A 214 -13.11 41.28 11.60
C GLY A 214 -12.82 41.77 10.18
N LEU A 215 -12.86 40.87 9.18
CA LEU A 215 -12.73 41.27 7.77
C LEU A 215 -13.90 42.16 7.31
N ALA A 216 -15.13 41.89 7.74
CA ALA A 216 -16.28 42.72 7.43
C ALA A 216 -16.20 44.15 8.02
N ALA A 217 -15.40 44.34 9.07
CA ALA A 217 -15.12 45.65 9.65
C ALA A 217 -14.17 46.53 8.81
N LEU A 218 -13.55 45.94 7.76
CA LEU A 218 -12.85 46.70 6.74
C LEU A 218 -13.87 47.34 5.80
N ALA A 219 -13.83 48.66 5.64
CA ALA A 219 -14.83 49.39 4.87
C ALA A 219 -14.21 50.49 4.03
N GLY A 220 -14.50 50.45 2.73
CA GLY A 220 -14.05 51.48 1.78
C GLY A 220 -14.52 52.89 2.14
N ALA A 221 -15.62 53.03 2.89
CA ALA A 221 -16.09 54.33 3.39
C ALA A 221 -15.08 55.02 4.32
N ASN A 222 -14.28 54.24 5.07
CA ASN A 222 -13.28 54.80 5.98
C ASN A 222 -12.11 55.46 5.24
N LEU A 223 -11.93 55.16 3.95
CA LEU A 223 -10.90 55.73 3.11
C LEU A 223 -11.09 57.24 2.86
N GLY A 224 -12.32 57.74 2.96
CA GLY A 224 -12.63 59.15 2.78
C GLY A 224 -12.10 60.06 3.89
N ASN A 225 -11.53 59.49 4.95
CA ASN A 225 -11.03 60.21 6.12
C ASN A 225 -12.11 61.09 6.80
N VAL A 226 -13.36 60.60 6.80
CA VAL A 226 -14.51 61.25 7.43
C VAL A 226 -15.15 60.23 8.40
N PRO A 227 -15.04 60.40 9.72
CA PRO A 227 -14.34 61.49 10.44
C PRO A 227 -12.81 61.42 10.29
N ALA A 228 -12.14 62.55 10.54
CA ALA A 228 -10.69 62.64 10.46
C ALA A 228 -10.00 61.56 11.32
N GLY A 229 -9.06 60.82 10.73
CA GLY A 229 -8.38 59.68 11.33
C GLY A 229 -8.95 58.32 10.90
N SER A 230 -10.10 58.25 10.24
CA SER A 230 -10.68 56.97 9.80
C SER A 230 -9.80 56.22 8.81
N LEU A 231 -9.12 56.94 7.91
CA LEU A 231 -8.20 56.34 6.93
C LEU A 231 -6.99 55.69 7.61
N GLN A 232 -6.43 56.36 8.62
CA GLN A 232 -5.30 55.82 9.39
C GLN A 232 -5.73 54.58 10.17
N ALA A 233 -6.88 54.63 10.85
CA ALA A 233 -7.42 53.48 11.55
C ALA A 233 -7.69 52.29 10.62
N GLU A 234 -8.11 52.55 9.38
CA GLU A 234 -8.31 51.51 8.37
C GLU A 234 -6.98 50.88 7.93
N LEU A 235 -5.97 51.70 7.66
CA LEU A 235 -4.61 51.22 7.35
C LEU A 235 -4.02 50.39 8.49
N ASP A 236 -4.24 50.78 9.74
CA ASP A 236 -3.76 50.04 10.92
C ASP A 236 -4.43 48.66 11.01
N LYS A 237 -5.75 48.58 10.75
CA LYS A 237 -6.48 47.30 10.70
C LYS A 237 -5.97 46.40 9.58
N VAL A 238 -5.87 46.91 8.36
CA VAL A 238 -5.38 46.11 7.22
C VAL A 238 -3.96 45.62 7.49
N SER A 239 -3.09 46.48 8.01
CA SER A 239 -1.71 46.12 8.34
C SER A 239 -1.66 45.03 9.42
N ALA A 240 -2.53 45.09 10.42
CA ALA A 240 -2.67 44.02 11.41
C ALA A 240 -3.13 42.69 10.79
N TYR A 241 -4.11 42.73 9.87
CA TYR A 241 -4.54 41.52 9.15
C TYR A 241 -3.44 40.94 8.26
N VAL A 242 -2.71 41.78 7.52
CA VAL A 242 -1.56 41.35 6.72
C VAL A 242 -0.52 40.67 7.61
N GLY A 243 -0.16 41.27 8.75
CA GLY A 243 0.79 40.68 9.70
C GLY A 243 0.29 39.35 10.28
N ASN A 244 -1.00 39.26 10.61
CA ASN A 244 -1.61 38.00 11.06
C ASN A 244 -1.55 36.92 9.97
N MET A 245 -1.80 37.26 8.71
CA MET A 245 -1.72 36.31 7.60
C MET A 245 -0.27 35.89 7.33
N GLU A 246 0.70 36.79 7.46
CA GLU A 246 2.13 36.45 7.34
C GLU A 246 2.56 35.45 8.42
N ASN A 247 2.17 35.70 9.68
CA ASN A 247 2.44 34.77 10.78
C ASN A 247 1.77 33.42 10.56
N LEU A 248 0.50 33.41 10.12
CA LEU A 248 -0.25 32.18 9.89
C LEU A 248 0.31 31.38 8.72
N GLN A 249 0.71 32.04 7.64
CA GLN A 249 1.38 31.42 6.50
C GLN A 249 2.70 30.77 6.93
N ASP A 250 3.52 31.47 7.72
CA ASP A 250 4.80 30.94 8.21
C ASP A 250 4.59 29.70 9.10
N ILE A 251 3.60 29.74 10.00
CA ILE A 251 3.21 28.59 10.83
C ILE A 251 2.82 27.40 9.96
N TYR A 252 1.95 27.60 8.97
CA TYR A 252 1.51 26.51 8.09
C TYR A 252 2.64 26.00 7.20
N SER A 253 3.46 26.87 6.62
CA SER A 253 4.60 26.50 5.79
C SER A 253 5.61 25.65 6.57
N LYS A 254 6.03 26.12 7.76
CA LYS A 254 6.93 25.37 8.65
C LYS A 254 6.35 24.04 9.08
N ARG A 255 5.05 24.00 9.41
CA ARG A 255 4.37 22.76 9.77
C ARG A 255 4.30 21.78 8.59
N ALA A 256 3.99 22.24 7.38
CA ALA A 256 4.00 21.41 6.19
C ALA A 256 5.39 20.79 5.97
N SER A 257 6.46 21.59 5.98
CA SER A 257 7.83 21.07 5.86
C SER A 257 8.20 20.09 6.98
N GLY A 258 7.80 20.38 8.23
CA GLY A 258 8.02 19.47 9.36
C GLY A 258 7.32 18.13 9.19
N LEU A 259 6.08 18.13 8.69
CA LEU A 259 5.31 16.92 8.40
C LEU A 259 5.93 16.11 7.25
N GLN A 260 6.43 16.77 6.19
CA GLN A 260 7.16 16.09 5.11
C GLN A 260 8.41 15.39 5.63
N TYR A 261 9.17 16.07 6.49
CA TYR A 261 10.34 15.46 7.12
C TYR A 261 9.97 14.25 7.96
N GLN A 262 8.89 14.35 8.75
CA GLN A 262 8.39 13.23 9.56
C GLN A 262 7.89 12.06 8.71
N ALA A 263 7.19 12.33 7.60
CA ALA A 263 6.75 11.29 6.67
C ALA A 263 7.95 10.53 6.06
N ALA A 264 8.98 11.26 5.62
CA ALA A 264 10.21 10.65 5.10
C ALA A 264 10.96 9.82 6.16
N ALA A 265 10.96 10.26 7.42
CA ALA A 265 11.55 9.50 8.52
C ALA A 265 10.79 8.18 8.78
N LEU A 266 9.46 8.20 8.72
CA LEU A 266 8.63 7.00 8.85
C LEU A 266 8.87 6.04 7.68
N ASP A 267 8.95 6.54 6.44
CA ASP A 267 9.26 5.70 5.28
C ASP A 267 10.65 5.05 5.39
N SER A 268 11.66 5.79 5.85
CA SER A 268 12.99 5.24 6.12
C SER A 268 12.95 4.16 7.21
N GLN A 269 12.16 4.35 8.26
CA GLN A 269 11.98 3.34 9.30
C GLN A 269 11.31 2.08 8.77
N ALA A 270 10.30 2.20 7.91
CA ALA A 270 9.68 1.05 7.25
C ALA A 270 10.67 0.29 6.36
N ASP A 271 11.49 1.00 5.58
CA ASP A 271 12.54 0.40 4.76
C ASP A 271 13.56 -0.39 5.60
N LEU A 272 13.92 0.12 6.79
CA LEU A 272 14.82 -0.58 7.71
C LEU A 272 14.18 -1.88 8.24
N LEU A 273 12.89 -1.87 8.54
CA LEU A 273 12.16 -3.07 8.96
C LEU A 273 12.08 -4.10 7.84
N ASP A 274 11.86 -3.66 6.60
CA ASP A 274 11.86 -4.55 5.42
C ASP A 274 13.24 -5.19 5.20
N ARG A 275 14.32 -4.39 5.30
CA ARG A 275 15.70 -4.93 5.26
C ARG A 275 15.99 -5.91 6.40
N ALA A 276 15.47 -5.65 7.61
CA ALA A 276 15.63 -6.55 8.74
C ALA A 276 14.88 -7.88 8.54
N VAL A 277 13.73 -7.84 7.87
CA VAL A 277 12.99 -9.04 7.44
C VAL A 277 13.81 -9.85 6.45
N ASP A 278 14.39 -9.20 5.44
CA ASP A 278 15.19 -9.88 4.42
C ASP A 278 16.51 -10.44 4.97
N ALA A 279 17.16 -9.72 5.88
CA ALA A 279 18.34 -10.22 6.59
C ALA A 279 18.03 -11.46 7.44
N ARG A 280 16.86 -11.51 8.09
CA ARG A 280 16.40 -12.69 8.86
C ARG A 280 15.93 -13.84 7.99
N ARG A 281 15.57 -13.57 6.73
CA ARG A 281 15.26 -14.62 5.74
C ARG A 281 16.50 -15.33 5.22
N GLN A 282 17.70 -14.74 5.38
CA GLN A 282 18.92 -15.44 5.04
C GLN A 282 19.01 -16.70 5.92
N THR A 283 18.85 -17.82 5.23
CA THR A 283 18.85 -19.19 5.73
C THR A 283 20.04 -19.48 6.67
N PRO A 284 19.93 -20.46 7.58
CA PRO A 284 21.13 -21.02 8.21
C PRO A 284 22.15 -21.34 7.11
N ALA A 285 23.38 -20.85 7.27
CA ALA A 285 24.43 -20.88 6.25
C ALA A 285 24.94 -22.30 5.89
N LEU A 286 24.23 -23.34 6.31
CA LEU A 286 24.51 -24.73 5.99
C LEU A 286 23.19 -25.45 5.72
N SER A 287 23.13 -26.13 4.58
CA SER A 287 22.09 -27.11 4.33
C SER A 287 22.21 -28.28 5.32
N LEU A 288 21.14 -29.05 5.50
CA LEU A 288 21.17 -30.24 6.37
C LEU A 288 22.28 -31.21 5.93
N GLU A 289 22.48 -31.32 4.62
CA GLU A 289 23.55 -32.11 3.98
C GLU A 289 24.93 -31.58 4.36
N GLU A 290 25.13 -30.27 4.43
CA GLU A 290 26.41 -29.67 4.77
C GLU A 290 26.72 -29.77 6.27
N ILE A 291 25.69 -29.71 7.12
CA ILE A 291 25.79 -30.06 8.54
C ILE A 291 26.12 -31.55 8.71
N LEU A 292 25.47 -32.44 7.95
CA LEU A 292 25.71 -33.88 7.95
C LEU A 292 27.12 -34.23 7.45
N ILE A 293 27.57 -33.60 6.37
CA ILE A 293 28.92 -33.74 5.82
C ILE A 293 29.95 -33.28 6.86
N ARG A 294 29.74 -32.15 7.54
CA ARG A 294 30.64 -31.70 8.61
C ARG A 294 30.63 -32.61 9.83
N LEU A 295 29.47 -33.15 10.21
CA LEU A 295 29.36 -34.13 11.30
C LEU A 295 30.07 -35.44 10.93
N LEU A 296 29.88 -35.94 9.71
CA LEU A 296 30.60 -37.09 9.17
C LEU A 296 32.09 -36.84 9.14
N LEU A 297 32.57 -35.75 8.53
CA LEU A 297 34.00 -35.40 8.47
C LEU A 297 34.62 -35.22 9.87
N ARG A 298 33.85 -34.71 10.85
CA ARG A 298 34.29 -34.60 12.25
C ARG A 298 34.36 -35.94 12.96
N GLN A 299 33.50 -36.89 12.59
CA GLN A 299 33.35 -38.18 13.28
C GLN A 299 34.18 -39.31 12.63
N THR A 300 34.44 -39.23 11.32
CA THR A 300 35.25 -40.21 10.58
C THR A 300 36.75 -39.90 10.65
N GLY A 301 37.12 -38.68 11.06
CA GLY A 301 38.50 -38.22 10.98
C GLY A 301 38.97 -38.15 9.52
N THR A 302 39.98 -37.34 9.27
CA THR A 302 40.64 -37.25 7.96
C THR A 302 41.45 -38.52 7.72
N LEU A 303 40.81 -39.55 7.15
CA LEU A 303 41.52 -40.61 6.42
C LEU A 303 41.73 -40.15 4.98
N VAL A 304 42.52 -39.09 4.81
CA VAL A 304 43.17 -38.83 3.52
C VAL A 304 44.59 -39.32 3.70
N ASP A 305 44.88 -40.43 3.06
CA ASP A 305 46.18 -41.08 3.01
C ASP A 305 47.18 -40.12 2.35
N GLU A 306 48.05 -39.49 3.14
CA GLU A 306 49.22 -38.77 2.65
C GLU A 306 50.37 -39.77 2.39
N THR A 307 50.22 -40.74 1.48
CA THR A 307 51.37 -41.43 0.88
C THR A 307 51.06 -42.12 -0.46
N SER A 308 51.42 -41.44 -1.56
CA SER A 308 52.07 -41.98 -2.79
C SER A 308 51.62 -41.23 -4.05
#